data_AF-A0A352DN33-F1
#
_entry.id   AF-A0A352DN33-F1
#
_cell.length_a   1.000
_cell.length_b   1.000
_cell.length_c   1.000
_cell.angle_alpha   90.00
_cell.angle_beta   90.00
_cell.angle_gamma   90.00
#
_symmetry.space_group_name_H-M   'P 1'
#
loop_
_entity.id
_entity.type
_entity.pdbx_description
1 polymer ?
#
loop_
_entity_poly.entity_id
_entity_poly.type
_entity_poly.pdbx_seq_one_letter_code
_entity_poly.pdbx_strand_id
1 'polypeptide(L)'
;KEIFEKNVYSEVGVQHSASGKEFPPQTKEEADMIRDYILSCRSIENNFDSSLWGIIEEEAGEYFAGAISAEEAAGRIQNRAEILISEKQ
;
A
#
# COMPACT_ATOMS: atom_id res chain seq x y z
N LYS A 1 -4.79 -6.14 -16.67
CA LYS A 1 -5.06 -7.59 -16.56
C LYS A 1 -4.05 -8.40 -17.38
N GLU A 2 -3.95 -8.16 -18.68
CA GLU A 2 -3.04 -8.89 -19.59
C GLU A 2 -1.55 -8.74 -19.25
N ILE A 3 -1.08 -7.54 -18.88
CA ILE A 3 0.31 -7.32 -18.44
C ILE A 3 0.60 -8.05 -17.12
N PHE A 4 -0.35 -8.05 -16.19
CA PHE A 4 -0.22 -8.77 -14.92
C PHE A 4 -0.13 -10.28 -15.14
N GLU A 5 -1.02 -10.83 -15.98
CA GLU A 5 -0.98 -12.25 -16.35
C GLU A 5 0.34 -12.62 -17.02
N LYS A 6 0.81 -11.80 -17.97
CA LYS A 6 2.12 -11.99 -18.61
C LYS A 6 3.28 -12.01 -17.60
N ASN A 7 3.27 -11.10 -16.63
CA ASN A 7 4.33 -11.00 -15.63
C ASN A 7 4.30 -12.17 -14.64
N VAL A 8 3.12 -12.53 -14.11
CA VAL A 8 2.95 -13.68 -13.21
C VAL A 8 3.42 -14.96 -13.90
N TYR A 9 2.98 -15.21 -15.14
CA TYR A 9 3.40 -16.42 -15.86
C TYR A 9 4.85 -16.38 -16.34
N SER A 10 5.49 -15.21 -16.44
CA SER A 10 6.93 -15.12 -16.76
C SER A 10 7.84 -15.60 -15.62
N GLU A 11 7.32 -15.60 -14.38
CA GLU A 11 8.01 -16.10 -13.19
C GLU A 11 7.52 -17.49 -12.76
N VAL A 12 6.55 -18.06 -13.48
CA VAL A 12 6.12 -19.45 -13.28
C VAL A 12 7.06 -20.37 -14.07
N GLY A 13 7.71 -21.31 -13.38
CA GLY A 13 8.60 -22.29 -14.02
C GLY A 13 10.06 -21.86 -14.15
N VAL A 14 10.47 -20.72 -13.56
CA VAL A 14 11.90 -20.47 -13.34
C VAL A 14 12.47 -21.54 -12.40
N GLN A 15 13.67 -22.01 -12.71
CA GLN A 15 14.33 -23.10 -11.99
C GLN A 15 15.50 -22.62 -11.14
N HIS A 16 15.69 -21.29 -11.07
CA HIS A 16 16.82 -20.66 -10.41
C HIS A 16 16.36 -19.42 -9.64
N SER A 17 16.93 -19.21 -8.46
CA SER A 17 16.70 -17.99 -7.69
C SER A 17 17.40 -16.80 -8.34
N ALA A 18 17.09 -15.59 -7.88
CA ALA A 18 17.85 -14.39 -8.25
C ALA A 18 19.37 -14.52 -7.92
N SER A 19 19.74 -15.41 -7.00
CA SER A 19 21.12 -15.75 -6.65
C SER A 19 21.69 -16.95 -7.41
N GLY A 20 20.96 -17.50 -8.39
CA GLY A 20 21.38 -18.64 -9.23
C GLY A 20 21.23 -20.02 -8.58
N LYS A 21 20.58 -20.11 -7.41
CA LYS A 21 20.35 -21.39 -6.73
C LYS A 21 19.21 -22.15 -7.40
N GLU A 22 19.47 -23.40 -7.77
CA GLU A 22 18.47 -24.28 -8.37
C GLU A 22 17.34 -24.64 -7.40
N PHE A 23 16.11 -24.63 -7.92
CA PHE A 23 14.94 -25.17 -7.26
C PHE A 23 14.01 -25.84 -8.29
N PRO A 24 13.24 -26.87 -7.88
CA PRO A 24 12.29 -27.51 -8.79
C PRO A 24 11.25 -26.49 -9.28
N PRO A 25 10.87 -26.54 -10.57
CA PRO A 25 9.84 -25.64 -11.09
C PRO A 25 8.53 -25.87 -10.34
N GLN A 26 7.74 -24.80 -10.17
CA GLN A 26 6.40 -24.93 -9.61
C GLN A 26 5.53 -25.82 -10.50
N THR A 27 4.68 -26.62 -9.89
CA THR A 27 3.60 -27.32 -10.59
C THR A 27 2.55 -26.31 -11.10
N LYS A 28 1.74 -26.74 -12.06
CA LYS A 28 0.66 -25.90 -12.59
C LYS A 28 -0.33 -25.54 -11.49
N GLU A 29 -0.63 -26.49 -10.63
CA GLU A 29 -1.55 -26.35 -9.50
C GLU A 29 -1.05 -25.31 -8.49
N GLU A 30 0.26 -25.32 -8.18
CA GLU A 30 0.88 -24.33 -7.30
C GLU A 30 0.87 -22.92 -7.92
N ALA A 31 1.13 -22.82 -9.22
CA ALA A 31 1.08 -21.55 -9.93
C ALA A 31 -0.34 -20.96 -9.98
N ASP A 32 -1.34 -21.79 -10.27
CA ASP A 32 -2.74 -21.40 -10.32
C ASP A 32 -3.24 -20.99 -8.91
N MET A 33 -2.84 -21.70 -7.86
CA MET A 33 -3.16 -21.34 -6.47
C MET A 33 -2.60 -19.96 -6.09
N ILE A 34 -1.33 -19.68 -6.40
CA ILE A 34 -0.70 -18.38 -6.09
C ILE A 34 -1.37 -17.25 -6.87
N ARG A 35 -1.66 -17.49 -8.16
CA ARG A 35 -2.39 -16.54 -9.01
C ARG A 35 -3.75 -16.20 -8.41
N ASP A 36 -4.54 -17.22 -8.07
CA ASP A 36 -5.90 -17.02 -7.58
C ASP A 36 -5.91 -16.35 -6.21
N TYR A 37 -4.94 -16.66 -5.34
CA TYR A 37 -4.76 -15.96 -4.07
C TYR A 37 -4.48 -14.46 -4.28
N ILE A 38 -3.52 -14.10 -5.14
CA ILE A 38 -3.21 -12.69 -5.41
C ILE A 38 -4.42 -11.96 -6.03
N LEU A 39 -5.14 -12.62 -6.94
CA LEU A 39 -6.35 -12.06 -7.56
C LEU A 39 -7.55 -11.98 -6.61
N SER A 40 -7.56 -12.77 -5.53
CA SER A 40 -8.58 -12.70 -4.48
C SER A 40 -8.42 -11.50 -3.55
N CYS A 41 -7.24 -10.88 -3.52
CA CYS A 41 -6.97 -9.69 -2.71
C CYS A 41 -7.86 -8.53 -3.17
N ARG A 42 -8.85 -8.17 -2.35
CA ARG A 42 -9.85 -7.13 -2.65
C ARG A 42 -9.33 -5.71 -2.43
N SER A 43 -8.26 -5.55 -1.65
CA SER A 43 -7.68 -4.26 -1.30
C SER A 43 -6.16 -4.30 -1.52
N ILE A 44 -5.68 -3.43 -2.41
CA ILE A 44 -4.29 -2.97 -2.36
C ILE A 44 -4.30 -1.85 -1.33
N GLU A 45 -3.81 -2.11 -0.12
CA GLU A 45 -3.62 -1.07 0.88
C GLU A 45 -2.52 -0.14 0.39
N ASN A 46 -2.89 0.99 -0.22
CA ASN A 46 -1.98 2.14 -0.40
C ASN A 46 -2.64 3.45 -0.88
N ASN A 47 -3.96 3.62 -0.72
CA ASN A 47 -4.60 4.89 -1.04
C ASN A 47 -5.17 5.53 0.23
N PHE A 48 -4.28 5.92 1.15
CA PHE A 48 -4.61 7.05 1.99
C PHE A 48 -4.68 8.28 1.09
N ASP A 49 -5.66 9.15 1.32
CA ASP A 49 -5.70 10.43 0.64
C ASP A 49 -4.43 11.20 1.00
N SER A 50 -3.53 11.40 0.04
CA SER A 50 -2.20 11.95 0.29
C SER A 50 -2.25 13.35 0.90
N SER A 51 -3.30 14.12 0.59
CA SER A 51 -3.54 15.43 1.18
C SER A 51 -3.96 15.31 2.65
N LEU A 52 -4.83 14.35 2.97
CA LEU A 52 -5.22 14.09 4.36
C LEU A 52 -4.05 13.56 5.19
N TRP A 53 -3.23 12.67 4.62
CA TRP A 53 -2.04 12.16 5.28
C TRP A 53 -1.02 13.28 5.55
N GLY A 54 -0.80 14.18 4.60
CA GLY A 54 0.08 15.33 4.78
C GLY A 54 -0.37 16.27 5.92
N ILE A 55 -1.69 16.51 6.06
CA ILE A 55 -2.24 17.29 7.19
C ILE A 55 -1.91 16.62 8.52
N ILE A 56 -2.08 15.30 8.61
CA ILE A 56 -1.81 14.55 9.85
C ILE A 56 -0.33 14.62 10.20
N GLU A 57 0.57 14.39 9.24
CA GLU A 57 2.01 14.44 9.50
C GLU A 57 2.49 15.82 9.95
N GLU A 58 1.99 16.89 9.33
CA GLU A 58 2.40 18.26 9.65
C GLU A 58 2.05 18.62 11.11
N GLU A 59 0.79 18.46 11.49
CA GLU A 59 0.31 18.87 12.82
C GLU A 59 0.80 17.93 13.92
N ALA A 60 0.87 16.62 13.65
CA ALA A 60 1.47 15.67 14.59
C ALA A 60 2.97 15.95 14.77
N GLY A 61 3.66 16.37 13.69
CA GLY A 61 5.06 16.77 13.72
C GLY A 61 5.34 17.89 14.73
N GLU A 62 4.49 18.93 14.78
CA GLU A 62 4.62 20.01 15.76
C GLU A 62 4.46 19.52 17.21
N TYR A 63 3.53 18.60 17.45
CA TYR A 63 3.38 17.96 18.77
C TYR A 63 4.63 17.17 19.15
N PHE A 64 5.15 16.33 18.25
CA PHE A 64 6.34 15.53 18.52
C PHE A 64 7.62 16.37 18.65
N ALA A 65 7.66 17.56 18.04
CA ALA A 65 8.70 18.56 18.26
C ALA A 65 8.56 19.30 19.61
N GLY A 66 7.46 19.10 20.34
CA GLY A 66 7.16 19.77 21.61
C GLY A 66 6.69 21.22 21.45
N ALA A 67 6.30 21.63 20.24
CA ALA A 67 5.86 23.00 19.97
C ALA A 67 4.40 23.24 20.39
N ILE A 68 3.55 22.23 20.26
CA ILE A 68 2.12 22.30 20.61
C ILE A 68 1.70 21.09 21.45
N SER A 69 0.54 21.20 22.11
CA SER A 69 -0.04 20.07 22.85
C SER A 69 -0.69 19.04 21.92
N ALA A 70 -0.88 17.80 22.39
CA ALA A 70 -1.57 16.77 21.62
C ALA A 70 -3.03 17.16 21.30
N GLU A 71 -3.70 17.83 22.23
CA GLU A 71 -5.07 18.32 22.05
C GLU A 71 -5.13 19.40 20.96
N GLU A 72 -4.14 20.30 20.94
CA GLU A 72 -4.05 21.33 19.92
C GLU A 72 -3.75 20.73 18.54
N ALA A 73 -2.82 19.78 18.44
CA ALA A 73 -2.54 19.07 17.19
C ALA A 73 -3.81 18.35 16.66
N ALA A 74 -4.53 17.64 17.54
CA ALA A 74 -5.78 16.97 17.16
C ALA A 74 -6.85 17.95 16.66
N GLY A 75 -7.01 19.09 17.32
CA GLY A 75 -7.93 20.15 16.90
C GLY A 75 -7.58 20.74 15.53
N ARG A 76 -6.28 20.95 15.25
CA ARG A 76 -5.82 21.44 13.94
C ARG A 76 -6.03 20.41 12.83
N ILE A 77 -5.72 19.14 13.09
CA ILE A 77 -5.98 18.03 12.15
C ILE A 77 -7.47 17.99 11.80
N GLN A 78 -8.36 18.01 12.79
CA GLN A 78 -9.80 17.95 12.58
C GLN A 78 -10.28 19.11 11.69
N ASN A 79 -9.91 20.35 12.04
CA ASN A 79 -10.31 21.53 11.27
C ASN A 79 -9.82 21.48 9.82
N ARG A 80 -8.56 21.10 9.59
CA ARG A 80 -7.98 21.03 8.24
C ARG A 80 -8.54 19.88 7.42
N ALA A 81 -8.82 18.73 8.05
CA ALA A 81 -9.46 17.60 7.40
C ALA A 81 -10.90 17.92 6.96
N GLU A 82 -11.67 18.61 7.80
CA GLU A 82 -13.04 19.04 7.47
C GLU A 82 -13.08 19.97 6.23
N ILE A 83 -12.15 20.92 6.15
CA ILE A 83 -12.00 21.80 4.97
C ILE A 83 -11.70 20.96 3.72
N LEU A 84 -10.68 20.09 3.79
CA LEU A 84 -10.27 19.25 2.66
C LEU A 84 -11.42 18.34 2.17
N ILE A 85 -12.20 17.77 3.07
CA ILE A 85 -13.36 16.95 2.73
C ILE A 85 -14.45 17.80 2.06
N SER A 86 -14.71 18.99 2.58
CA SER A 86 -15.72 19.91 2.03
C SER A 86 -15.36 20.37 0.61
N GLU A 87 -14.08 20.56 0.31
CA GLU A 87 -13.58 20.96 -1.01
C GLU A 87 -13.68 19.85 -2.07
N LYS A 88 -13.79 18.59 -1.65
CA LYS A 88 -13.87 17.42 -2.53
C LYS A 88 -15.30 16.99 -2.88
N GLN A 89 -16.31 17.68 -2.34
CA GLN A 89 -17.74 17.42 -2.61
C GLN A 89 -18.28 18.21 -3.82
#